data_AF-A0A6C2D5D3-F1
#
_entry.id   AF-A0A6C2D5D3-F1
#
_cell.length_a   1.000
_cell.length_b   1.000
_cell.length_c   1.000
_cell.angle_alpha   90.00
_cell.angle_beta   90.00
_cell.angle_gamma   90.00
#
_symmetry.space_group_name_H-M   'P 1'
#
loop_
_entity.id
_entity.type
_entity.pdbx_description
1 polymer ?
#
loop_
_entity_poly.entity_id
_entity_poly.type
_entity_poly.pdbx_seq_one_letter_code
_entity_poly.pdbx_strand_id
1 'polypeptide(L)'
;MLNETYKLKESIDVFVSETESPDKVLIIFHKMTTRDRIEIIAGKGVAEFLALLDGKTTTVDILSKLGNFDNDSAASLIEFLSSQRLIVNFTERPPENQRYKRQIAYFDDLILDRPGHSTQEQLKSKHVTIFGCGAVGGSIAEILGRAGVGEFLLIDYKRVAEGNLVCDTYSTRKDIGNYKTDVLAAFLNTIDSNINISTINEQLLPHTDLSSWIPKNTSLVINTCDEPYIGHTSLKIGRHLHQQEIPFYVAGGFDAHLMSSGELIFPPFTPCIDCAQKTFSVALENWKPTYSSIEDSDENISFETTNNYIAGGSGGFVALSAFSANLASLRILEFISGDSSINFNTVRYEYLINSGFTTEFEMQKQENCCVCNDKI
;
A
#
# COMPACT_ATOMS: atom_id res chain seq x y z
N MET A 1 27.03 -5.58 22.75
CA MET A 1 27.12 -6.51 21.61
C MET A 1 27.28 -7.97 22.06
N LEU A 2 28.42 -8.44 22.60
CA LEU A 2 28.59 -9.89 22.87
C LEU A 2 27.62 -10.50 23.91
N ASN A 3 27.13 -9.70 24.87
CA ASN A 3 26.15 -10.15 25.87
C ASN A 3 24.69 -10.07 25.37
N GLU A 4 24.46 -9.60 24.14
CA GLU A 4 23.13 -9.50 23.55
C GLU A 4 22.78 -10.77 22.79
N THR A 5 21.50 -10.93 22.46
CA THR A 5 21.01 -12.02 21.63
C THR A 5 20.73 -11.48 20.23
N TYR A 6 21.23 -12.18 19.21
CA TYR A 6 20.97 -11.84 17.81
C TYR A 6 20.34 -13.02 17.09
N LYS A 7 19.52 -12.69 16.11
CA LYS A 7 18.89 -13.66 15.21
C LYS A 7 19.21 -13.28 13.77
N LEU A 8 19.47 -14.27 12.91
CA LEU A 8 19.45 -14.05 11.47
C LEU A 8 18.04 -13.63 11.03
N LYS A 9 17.93 -12.59 10.20
CA LYS A 9 16.63 -12.14 9.69
C LYS A 9 15.94 -13.24 8.90
N GLU A 10 14.62 -13.33 9.04
CA GLU A 10 13.83 -14.36 8.35
C GLU A 10 13.73 -14.15 6.84
N SER A 11 14.07 -12.95 6.36
CA SER A 11 14.11 -12.57 4.94
C SER A 11 15.46 -12.85 4.27
N ILE A 12 16.41 -13.45 4.99
CA ILE A 12 17.77 -13.71 4.51
C ILE A 12 17.96 -15.22 4.30
N ASP A 13 18.20 -15.60 3.05
CA ASP A 13 18.69 -16.93 2.72
C ASP A 13 20.23 -16.95 2.81
N VAL A 14 20.78 -17.99 3.43
CA VAL A 14 22.23 -18.18 3.57
C VAL A 14 22.65 -19.45 2.86
N PHE A 15 23.54 -19.30 1.88
CA PHE A 15 24.19 -20.42 1.20
C PHE A 15 25.65 -20.48 1.60
N VAL A 16 26.15 -21.68 1.87
CA VAL A 16 27.54 -21.92 2.21
C VAL A 16 28.12 -22.90 1.19
N SER A 17 29.23 -22.51 0.56
CA SER A 17 29.98 -23.37 -0.36
C SER A 17 31.45 -23.41 0.00
N GLU A 18 32.12 -24.51 -0.34
CA GLU A 18 33.56 -24.65 -0.15
C GLU A 18 34.35 -23.69 -1.05
N THR A 19 35.55 -23.32 -0.60
CA THR A 19 36.51 -22.54 -1.41
C THR A 19 37.73 -23.42 -1.74
N GLU A 20 38.64 -22.91 -2.56
CA GLU A 20 39.94 -23.57 -2.82
C GLU A 20 40.79 -23.72 -1.55
N SER A 21 40.56 -22.89 -0.53
CA SER A 21 41.23 -22.99 0.76
C SER A 21 40.41 -23.88 1.71
N PRO A 22 40.98 -24.98 2.25
CA PRO A 22 40.23 -25.99 3.02
C PRO A 22 39.65 -25.46 4.34
N ASP A 23 40.19 -24.36 4.86
CA ASP A 23 39.77 -23.75 6.13
C ASP A 23 38.75 -22.61 5.94
N LYS A 24 38.46 -22.24 4.69
CA LYS A 24 37.56 -21.13 4.35
C LYS A 24 36.36 -21.59 3.55
N VAL A 25 35.24 -20.91 3.78
CA VAL A 25 33.97 -21.08 3.06
C VAL A 25 33.53 -19.75 2.47
N LEU A 26 32.86 -19.83 1.33
CA LEU A 26 32.12 -18.73 0.76
C LEU A 26 30.72 -18.75 1.39
N ILE A 27 30.32 -17.65 2.00
CA ILE A 27 29.00 -17.46 2.59
C ILE A 27 28.29 -16.39 1.77
N ILE A 28 27.14 -16.75 1.20
CA ILE A 28 26.31 -15.88 0.38
C ILE A 28 25.03 -15.61 1.15
N PHE A 29 24.77 -14.34 1.43
CA PHE A 29 23.50 -13.86 1.96
C PHE A 29 22.67 -13.32 0.79
N HIS A 30 21.46 -13.83 0.62
CA HIS A 30 20.52 -13.36 -0.37
C HIS A 30 19.32 -12.74 0.33
N LYS A 31 19.15 -11.41 0.17
CA LYS A 31 18.01 -10.68 0.73
C LYS A 31 16.80 -10.95 -0.14
N MET A 32 15.84 -11.74 0.34
CA MET A 32 14.69 -12.16 -0.46
C MET A 32 13.82 -10.98 -0.90
N THR A 33 13.76 -9.93 -0.08
CA THR A 33 12.94 -8.74 -0.29
C THR A 33 13.51 -7.80 -1.35
N THR A 34 14.79 -7.42 -1.22
CA THR A 34 15.44 -6.45 -2.14
C THR A 34 16.17 -7.12 -3.30
N ARG A 35 16.36 -8.45 -3.25
CA ARG A 35 17.21 -9.23 -4.17
C ARG A 35 18.69 -8.86 -4.12
N ASP A 36 19.11 -8.15 -3.09
CA ASP A 36 20.53 -7.88 -2.86
C ASP A 36 21.27 -9.16 -2.49
N ARG A 37 22.54 -9.22 -2.90
CA ARG A 37 23.44 -10.32 -2.60
C ARG A 37 24.68 -9.79 -1.91
N ILE A 38 25.03 -10.38 -0.77
CA ILE A 38 26.26 -10.09 -0.03
C ILE A 38 27.06 -11.37 0.06
N GLU A 39 28.35 -11.29 -0.27
CA GLU A 39 29.25 -12.43 -0.31
C GLU A 39 30.44 -12.15 0.58
N ILE A 40 30.76 -13.11 1.46
CA ILE A 40 31.96 -13.06 2.29
C ILE A 40 32.71 -14.38 2.21
N ILE A 41 34.04 -14.31 2.27
CA ILE A 41 34.89 -15.49 2.47
C ILE A 41 35.34 -15.47 3.92
N ALA A 42 34.98 -16.51 4.68
CA ALA A 42 35.23 -16.58 6.11
C ALA A 42 35.69 -17.98 6.53
N GLY A 43 36.22 -18.12 7.75
CA GLY A 43 36.51 -19.44 8.32
C GLY A 43 35.24 -20.26 8.56
N LYS A 44 35.34 -21.59 8.54
CA LYS A 44 34.19 -22.51 8.75
C LYS A 44 33.39 -22.20 10.03
N GLY A 45 34.07 -21.80 11.11
CA GLY A 45 33.43 -21.41 12.37
C GLY A 45 32.47 -20.22 12.26
N VAL A 46 32.60 -19.35 11.25
CA VAL A 46 31.64 -18.26 11.01
C VAL A 46 30.31 -18.80 10.50
N ALA A 47 30.33 -19.82 9.62
CA ALA A 47 29.09 -20.45 9.16
C ALA A 47 28.36 -21.18 10.30
N GLU A 48 29.11 -21.86 11.17
CA GLU A 48 28.57 -22.49 12.38
C GLU A 48 28.00 -21.46 13.35
N PHE A 49 28.70 -20.34 13.55
CA PHE A 49 28.24 -19.21 14.35
C PHE A 49 26.91 -18.64 13.84
N LEU A 50 26.80 -18.37 12.54
CA LEU A 50 25.57 -17.87 11.92
C LEU A 50 24.38 -18.83 12.11
N ALA A 51 24.62 -20.14 12.00
CA ALA A 51 23.59 -21.16 12.20
C ALA A 51 23.06 -21.22 13.65
N LEU A 52 23.82 -20.70 14.62
CA LEU A 52 23.46 -20.67 16.03
C LEU A 52 22.82 -19.33 16.48
N LEU A 53 22.72 -18.33 15.61
CA LEU A 53 22.05 -17.05 15.90
C LEU A 53 20.52 -17.21 15.92
N ASP A 54 19.99 -17.67 17.06
CA ASP A 54 18.59 -18.00 17.26
C ASP A 54 17.75 -16.91 17.95
N GLY A 55 18.39 -15.80 18.37
CA GLY A 55 17.78 -14.72 19.15
C GLY A 55 17.52 -15.05 20.62
N LYS A 56 17.89 -16.24 21.10
CA LYS A 56 17.66 -16.71 22.48
C LYS A 56 18.95 -16.86 23.26
N THR A 57 20.00 -17.32 22.60
CA THR A 57 21.32 -17.54 23.21
C THR A 57 22.17 -16.29 23.04
N THR A 58 22.87 -15.85 24.09
CA THR A 58 23.76 -14.70 23.97
C THR A 58 24.93 -15.01 23.05
N THR A 59 25.45 -14.00 22.36
CA THR A 59 26.57 -14.21 21.44
C THR A 59 27.80 -14.78 22.15
N VAL A 60 28.11 -14.33 23.37
CA VAL A 60 29.23 -14.86 24.16
C VAL A 60 29.06 -16.34 24.51
N ASP A 61 27.83 -16.78 24.81
CA ASP A 61 27.53 -18.20 25.10
C ASP A 61 27.65 -19.07 23.84
N ILE A 62 27.25 -18.55 22.67
CA ILE A 62 27.42 -19.23 21.39
C ILE A 62 28.92 -19.41 21.09
N LEU A 63 29.70 -18.33 21.18
CA LEU A 63 31.14 -18.35 20.89
C LEU A 63 31.88 -19.29 21.84
N SER A 64 31.54 -19.29 23.12
CA SER A 64 32.13 -20.19 24.12
C SER A 64 31.91 -21.68 23.80
N LYS A 65 30.80 -22.03 23.13
CA LYS A 65 30.54 -23.41 22.68
C LYS A 65 31.33 -23.79 21.44
N LEU A 66 31.57 -22.84 20.54
CA LEU A 66 32.31 -23.07 19.29
C LEU A 66 33.84 -23.10 19.52
N GLY A 67 34.34 -22.56 20.63
CA GLY A 67 35.74 -22.70 21.05
C GLY A 67 36.50 -21.37 21.11
N ASN A 68 37.78 -21.38 20.68
CA ASN A 68 38.63 -20.19 20.73
C ASN A 68 38.24 -19.18 19.66
N PHE A 69 37.68 -18.05 20.10
CA PHE A 69 37.43 -16.88 19.27
C PHE A 69 38.09 -15.65 19.88
N ASP A 70 38.61 -14.79 19.02
CA ASP A 70 39.04 -13.46 19.41
C ASP A 70 37.80 -12.56 19.59
N ASN A 71 37.66 -11.95 20.76
CA ASN A 71 36.47 -11.15 21.11
C ASN A 71 36.33 -9.92 20.20
N ASP A 72 37.44 -9.30 19.81
CA ASP A 72 37.44 -8.11 18.95
C ASP A 72 37.00 -8.48 17.52
N SER A 73 37.47 -9.61 17.00
CA SER A 73 37.04 -10.18 15.72
C SER A 73 35.56 -10.56 15.73
N ALA A 74 35.07 -11.15 16.82
CA ALA A 74 33.65 -11.50 16.95
C ALA A 74 32.76 -10.26 17.02
N ALA A 75 33.16 -9.23 17.78
CA ALA A 75 32.46 -7.95 17.83
C ALA A 75 32.42 -7.28 16.44
N SER A 76 33.54 -7.28 15.72
CA SER A 76 33.64 -6.74 14.36
C SER A 76 32.73 -7.48 13.37
N LEU A 77 32.62 -8.81 13.48
CA LEU A 77 31.70 -9.60 12.67
C LEU A 77 30.24 -9.23 12.94
N ILE A 78 29.85 -9.10 14.21
CA ILE A 78 28.47 -8.72 14.59
C ILE A 78 28.14 -7.31 14.08
N GLU A 79 29.09 -6.38 14.19
CA GLU A 79 28.95 -5.02 13.68
C GLU A 79 28.80 -5.02 12.15
N PHE A 80 29.60 -5.81 11.43
CA PHE A 80 29.43 -6.00 10.00
C PHE A 80 28.05 -6.56 9.66
N LEU A 81 27.63 -7.67 10.28
CA LEU A 81 26.33 -8.30 10.01
C LEU A 81 25.17 -7.35 10.32
N SER A 82 25.29 -6.54 11.38
CA SER A 82 24.28 -5.55 11.78
C SER A 82 24.23 -4.38 10.80
N SER A 83 25.38 -3.83 10.40
CA SER A 83 25.46 -2.73 9.43
C SER A 83 24.94 -3.13 8.05
N GLN A 84 25.18 -4.39 7.65
CA GLN A 84 24.61 -4.99 6.44
C GLN A 84 23.14 -5.41 6.59
N ARG A 85 22.57 -5.26 7.79
CA ARG A 85 21.18 -5.60 8.14
C ARG A 85 20.84 -7.07 7.92
N LEU A 86 21.78 -7.96 8.17
CA LEU A 86 21.63 -9.42 8.02
C LEU A 86 21.08 -10.08 9.30
N ILE A 87 21.34 -9.46 10.46
CA ILE A 87 20.89 -9.91 11.77
C ILE A 87 20.08 -8.83 12.47
N VAL A 88 19.25 -9.22 13.43
CA VAL A 88 18.50 -8.33 14.32
C VAL A 88 18.86 -8.62 15.77
N ASN A 89 18.87 -7.57 16.59
CA ASN A 89 18.95 -7.72 18.04
C ASN A 89 17.58 -8.15 18.57
N PHE A 90 17.52 -9.28 19.28
CA PHE A 90 16.27 -9.92 19.69
C PHE A 90 15.84 -9.55 21.12
N THR A 91 16.47 -8.55 21.75
CA THR A 91 16.05 -8.05 23.07
C THR A 91 14.69 -7.33 23.03
N GLU A 92 14.24 -6.89 21.86
CA GLU A 92 12.90 -6.34 21.63
C GLU A 92 11.92 -7.48 21.27
N ARG A 93 11.10 -7.92 22.24
CA ARG A 93 10.09 -8.97 22.00
C ARG A 93 9.04 -8.47 20.98
N PRO A 94 8.82 -9.17 19.86
CA PRO A 94 7.72 -8.84 18.96
C PRO A 94 6.35 -9.21 19.57
N PRO A 95 5.26 -8.55 19.16
CA PRO A 95 3.92 -8.92 19.57
C PRO A 95 3.55 -10.33 19.09
N GLU A 96 2.77 -11.02 19.91
CA GLU A 96 2.41 -12.45 19.87
C GLU A 96 1.54 -12.88 18.67
N ASN A 97 1.23 -11.97 17.73
CA ASN A 97 0.33 -12.24 16.61
C ASN A 97 1.07 -12.83 15.40
N GLN A 98 1.08 -14.16 15.31
CA GLN A 98 1.66 -14.94 14.21
C GLN A 98 1.14 -14.53 12.81
N ARG A 99 -0.02 -13.87 12.72
CA ARG A 99 -0.61 -13.37 11.47
C ARG A 99 0.35 -12.52 10.64
N TYR A 100 1.09 -11.62 11.29
CA TYR A 100 1.93 -10.63 10.61
C TYR A 100 3.40 -11.07 10.47
N LYS A 101 3.75 -12.30 10.86
CA LYS A 101 5.15 -12.76 10.91
C LYS A 101 5.93 -12.49 9.61
N ARG A 102 5.36 -12.88 8.47
CA ARG A 102 5.99 -12.68 7.14
C ARG A 102 6.08 -11.20 6.77
N GLN A 103 5.06 -10.42 7.12
CA GLN A 103 5.00 -8.98 6.83
C GLN A 103 6.00 -8.20 7.68
N ILE A 104 6.19 -8.59 8.95
CA ILE A 104 7.21 -8.01 9.83
C ILE A 104 8.61 -8.23 9.26
N ALA A 105 8.90 -9.44 8.78
CA ALA A 105 10.19 -9.73 8.13
C ALA A 105 10.40 -8.89 6.85
N TYR A 106 9.33 -8.64 6.10
CA TYR A 106 9.38 -7.73 4.94
C TYR A 106 9.67 -6.29 5.36
N PHE A 107 9.04 -5.79 6.43
CA PHE A 107 9.30 -4.44 6.96
C PHE A 107 10.69 -4.29 7.55
N ASP A 108 11.28 -5.34 8.13
CA ASP A 108 12.67 -5.31 8.62
C ASP A 108 13.67 -5.00 7.49
N ASP A 109 13.31 -5.30 6.23
CA ASP A 109 14.14 -5.00 5.07
C ASP A 109 13.79 -3.66 4.42
N LEU A 110 12.49 -3.38 4.28
CA LEU A 110 12.01 -2.20 3.56
C LEU A 110 12.13 -0.92 4.39
N ILE A 111 11.83 -0.98 5.69
CA ILE A 111 11.80 0.20 6.57
C ILE A 111 13.18 0.39 7.18
N LEU A 112 13.77 1.57 6.94
CA LEU A 112 15.14 1.83 7.34
C LEU A 112 15.26 2.37 8.77
N ASP A 113 14.26 3.15 9.20
CA ASP A 113 14.35 3.91 10.44
C ASP A 113 14.03 3.08 11.70
N ARG A 114 13.35 1.94 11.57
CA ARG A 114 12.90 1.16 12.72
C ARG A 114 12.66 -0.32 12.41
N PRO A 115 12.59 -1.17 13.44
CA PRO A 115 12.25 -2.58 13.29
C PRO A 115 10.83 -2.80 12.75
N GLY A 116 10.63 -3.90 12.02
CA GLY A 116 9.38 -4.26 11.37
C GLY A 116 8.22 -4.49 12.34
N HIS A 117 8.48 -4.96 13.56
CA HIS A 117 7.44 -5.10 14.58
C HIS A 117 6.89 -3.74 15.02
N SER A 118 7.77 -2.74 15.21
CA SER A 118 7.38 -1.36 15.51
C SER A 118 6.61 -0.72 14.36
N THR A 119 6.98 -1.03 13.11
CA THR A 119 6.19 -0.64 11.93
C THR A 119 4.80 -1.25 11.94
N GLN A 120 4.67 -2.53 12.30
CA GLN A 120 3.37 -3.18 12.40
C GLN A 120 2.47 -2.54 13.46
N GLU A 121 3.02 -2.19 14.62
CA GLU A 121 2.27 -1.48 15.66
C GLU A 121 1.84 -0.08 15.21
N GLN A 122 2.69 0.62 14.45
CA GLN A 122 2.27 1.89 13.84
C GLN A 122 1.14 1.74 12.83
N LEU A 123 1.12 0.67 12.03
CA LEU A 123 0.01 0.39 11.11
C LEU A 123 -1.30 0.20 11.87
N LYS A 124 -1.28 -0.53 12.99
CA LYS A 124 -2.46 -0.74 13.84
C LYS A 124 -3.03 0.56 14.40
N SER A 125 -2.21 1.59 14.60
CA SER A 125 -2.69 2.89 15.07
C SER A 125 -3.16 3.82 13.95
N LYS A 126 -3.15 3.39 12.68
CA LYS A 126 -3.57 4.25 11.56
C LYS A 126 -5.09 4.26 11.41
N HIS A 127 -5.61 5.46 11.14
CA HIS A 127 -6.98 5.70 10.73
C HIS A 127 -7.04 6.08 9.26
N VAL A 128 -7.72 5.29 8.43
CA VAL A 128 -7.85 5.49 6.99
C VAL A 128 -9.30 5.80 6.63
N THR A 129 -9.53 6.92 5.94
CA THR A 129 -10.85 7.25 5.38
C THR A 129 -10.89 6.90 3.91
N ILE A 130 -11.93 6.19 3.46
CA ILE A 130 -12.10 5.78 2.06
C ILE A 130 -13.41 6.33 1.51
N PHE A 131 -13.30 7.15 0.47
CA PHE A 131 -14.41 7.59 -0.37
C PHE A 131 -14.54 6.64 -1.57
N GLY A 132 -15.71 6.00 -1.69
CA GLY A 132 -15.98 4.96 -2.67
C GLY A 132 -15.59 3.57 -2.17
N CYS A 133 -16.58 2.70 -2.04
CA CYS A 133 -16.46 1.31 -1.61
C CYS A 133 -16.74 0.34 -2.78
N GLY A 134 -16.56 0.76 -4.03
CA GLY A 134 -16.62 -0.16 -5.19
C GLY A 134 -15.40 -1.07 -5.28
N ALA A 135 -15.21 -1.70 -6.44
CA ALA A 135 -14.17 -2.71 -6.67
C ALA A 135 -12.76 -2.30 -6.21
N VAL A 136 -12.32 -1.07 -6.55
CA VAL A 136 -10.98 -0.58 -6.18
C VAL A 136 -10.92 -0.21 -4.70
N GLY A 137 -11.84 0.64 -4.22
CA GLY A 137 -11.86 1.09 -2.82
C GLY A 137 -12.04 -0.05 -1.83
N GLY A 138 -12.92 -1.01 -2.12
CA GLY A 138 -13.12 -2.21 -1.31
C GLY A 138 -11.90 -3.13 -1.30
N SER A 139 -11.23 -3.31 -2.44
CA SER A 139 -9.98 -4.08 -2.51
C SER A 139 -8.85 -3.40 -1.74
N ILE A 140 -8.71 -2.07 -1.84
CA ILE A 140 -7.72 -1.31 -1.05
C ILE A 140 -8.03 -1.47 0.45
N ALA A 141 -9.29 -1.29 0.86
CA ALA A 141 -9.71 -1.47 2.26
C ALA A 141 -9.36 -2.87 2.77
N GLU A 142 -9.64 -3.92 1.99
CA GLU A 142 -9.29 -5.29 2.29
C GLU A 142 -7.77 -5.46 2.48
N ILE A 143 -6.96 -4.97 1.54
CA ILE A 143 -5.50 -5.09 1.60
C ILE A 143 -4.96 -4.37 2.84
N LEU A 144 -5.43 -3.16 3.13
CA LEU A 144 -5.01 -2.39 4.30
C LEU A 144 -5.45 -3.06 5.61
N GLY A 145 -6.67 -3.59 5.69
CA GLY A 145 -7.14 -4.33 6.86
C GLY A 145 -6.35 -5.61 7.09
N ARG A 146 -6.01 -6.34 6.01
CA ARG A 146 -5.11 -7.51 6.07
C ARG A 146 -3.69 -7.13 6.46
N ALA A 147 -3.21 -5.95 6.08
CA ALA A 147 -1.91 -5.41 6.48
C ALA A 147 -1.90 -4.89 7.93
N GLY A 148 -3.07 -4.80 8.59
CA GLY A 148 -3.20 -4.44 9.99
C GLY A 148 -3.41 -2.96 10.25
N VAL A 149 -3.98 -2.20 9.30
CA VAL A 149 -4.58 -0.90 9.60
C VAL A 149 -5.74 -1.11 10.57
N GLY A 150 -5.73 -0.39 11.70
CA GLY A 150 -6.65 -0.64 12.80
C GLY A 150 -7.97 0.11 12.73
N GLU A 151 -8.03 1.24 12.02
CA GLU A 151 -9.26 2.04 11.98
C GLU A 151 -9.63 2.47 10.55
N PHE A 152 -10.91 2.37 10.22
CA PHE A 152 -11.47 2.79 8.93
C PHE A 152 -12.71 3.66 9.10
N LEU A 153 -12.80 4.68 8.26
CA LEU A 153 -14.05 5.35 7.93
C LEU A 153 -14.40 5.06 6.47
N LEU A 154 -15.51 4.39 6.22
CA LEU A 154 -15.97 4.01 4.88
C LEU A 154 -17.12 4.90 4.44
N ILE A 155 -17.00 5.54 3.28
CA ILE A 155 -17.96 6.51 2.78
C ILE A 155 -18.39 6.10 1.36
N ASP A 156 -19.65 5.67 1.23
CA ASP A 156 -20.29 5.35 -0.05
C ASP A 156 -21.81 5.36 0.13
N TYR A 157 -22.55 5.83 -0.86
CA TYR A 157 -24.02 5.90 -0.82
C TYR A 157 -24.70 4.76 -1.57
N LYS A 158 -23.95 4.02 -2.41
CA LYS A 158 -24.46 2.96 -3.27
C LYS A 158 -24.73 1.70 -2.44
N ARG A 159 -25.70 0.92 -2.92
CA ARG A 159 -26.01 -0.43 -2.43
C ARG A 159 -25.37 -1.47 -3.37
N VAL A 160 -25.13 -2.67 -2.87
CA VAL A 160 -24.64 -3.78 -3.69
C VAL A 160 -25.71 -4.16 -4.71
N ALA A 161 -25.35 -4.17 -6.00
CA ALA A 161 -26.16 -4.67 -7.09
C ALA A 161 -25.56 -5.95 -7.69
N GLU A 162 -26.35 -6.74 -8.43
CA GLU A 162 -25.89 -7.99 -9.06
C GLU A 162 -24.63 -7.78 -9.91
N GLY A 163 -24.62 -6.71 -10.72
CA GLY A 163 -23.47 -6.35 -11.57
C GLY A 163 -22.22 -5.94 -10.79
N ASN A 164 -22.30 -5.67 -9.49
CA ASN A 164 -21.12 -5.42 -8.66
C ASN A 164 -20.40 -6.71 -8.26
N LEU A 165 -21.11 -7.84 -8.17
CA LEU A 165 -20.56 -9.09 -7.64
C LEU A 165 -19.38 -9.65 -8.45
N VAL A 166 -19.20 -9.20 -9.69
CA VAL A 166 -18.05 -9.60 -10.52
C VAL A 166 -16.75 -8.94 -10.08
N CYS A 167 -16.79 -7.76 -9.46
CA CYS A 167 -15.60 -6.96 -9.15
C CYS A 167 -15.50 -6.50 -7.68
N ASP A 168 -16.62 -6.38 -6.97
CA ASP A 168 -16.67 -6.06 -5.54
C ASP A 168 -16.45 -7.36 -4.73
N THR A 169 -15.19 -7.81 -4.65
CA THR A 169 -14.77 -9.12 -4.12
C THR A 169 -15.17 -9.42 -2.68
N TYR A 170 -15.51 -8.39 -1.92
CA TYR A 170 -15.96 -8.49 -0.53
C TYR A 170 -17.47 -8.81 -0.40
N SER A 171 -18.21 -8.84 -1.51
CA SER A 171 -19.67 -9.00 -1.53
C SER A 171 -20.11 -10.31 -2.19
N THR A 172 -21.29 -10.79 -1.81
CA THR A 172 -21.90 -12.02 -2.34
C THR A 172 -23.38 -11.80 -2.66
N ARG A 173 -24.05 -12.79 -3.27
CA ARG A 173 -25.48 -12.70 -3.64
C ARG A 173 -26.41 -12.35 -2.46
N LYS A 174 -26.05 -12.74 -1.24
CA LYS A 174 -26.85 -12.44 -0.03
C LYS A 174 -26.80 -10.95 0.35
N ASP A 175 -25.81 -10.22 -0.17
CA ASP A 175 -25.51 -8.85 0.21
C ASP A 175 -26.19 -7.83 -0.72
N ILE A 176 -26.83 -8.30 -1.80
CA ILE A 176 -27.59 -7.47 -2.74
C ILE A 176 -28.62 -6.63 -2.00
N GLY A 177 -28.64 -5.33 -2.29
CA GLY A 177 -29.53 -4.36 -1.67
C GLY A 177 -29.02 -3.79 -0.34
N ASN A 178 -27.96 -4.33 0.27
CA ASN A 178 -27.32 -3.72 1.44
C ASN A 178 -26.36 -2.60 1.01
N TYR A 179 -26.07 -1.65 1.91
CA TYR A 179 -25.09 -0.60 1.63
C TYR A 179 -23.68 -1.20 1.47
N LYS A 180 -22.94 -0.70 0.48
CA LYS A 180 -21.58 -1.19 0.20
C LYS A 180 -20.64 -1.02 1.39
N THR A 181 -20.72 0.13 2.05
CA THR A 181 -20.00 0.45 3.30
C THR A 181 -20.24 -0.59 4.38
N ASP A 182 -21.50 -0.95 4.65
CA ASP A 182 -21.87 -1.89 5.72
C ASP A 182 -21.43 -3.32 5.38
N VAL A 183 -21.55 -3.73 4.12
CA VAL A 183 -21.08 -5.06 3.65
C VAL A 183 -19.56 -5.15 3.73
N LEU A 184 -18.84 -4.10 3.31
CA LEU A 184 -17.38 -4.03 3.41
C LEU A 184 -16.92 -4.01 4.88
N ALA A 185 -17.60 -3.25 5.75
CA ALA A 185 -17.33 -3.23 7.18
C ALA A 185 -17.52 -4.62 7.81
N ALA A 186 -18.61 -5.32 7.47
CA ALA A 186 -18.84 -6.68 7.94
C ALA A 186 -17.73 -7.63 7.44
N PHE A 187 -17.32 -7.52 6.18
CA PHE A 187 -16.25 -8.32 5.60
C PHE A 187 -14.89 -8.08 6.28
N LEU A 188 -14.49 -6.82 6.49
CA LEU A 188 -13.26 -6.46 7.20
C LEU A 188 -13.24 -7.01 8.63
N ASN A 189 -14.38 -7.01 9.33
CA ASN A 189 -14.49 -7.63 10.66
C ASN A 189 -14.32 -9.16 10.63
N THR A 190 -14.59 -9.83 9.51
CA THR A 190 -14.25 -11.26 9.34
C THR A 190 -12.75 -11.47 9.13
N ILE A 191 -12.05 -10.47 8.61
CA ILE A 191 -10.59 -10.48 8.46
C ILE A 191 -9.98 -10.29 9.84
N ASP A 192 -10.31 -9.22 10.56
CA ASP A 192 -9.84 -8.99 11.92
C ASP A 192 -10.90 -8.23 12.73
N SER A 193 -11.39 -8.87 13.80
CA SER A 193 -12.46 -8.29 14.64
C SER A 193 -11.99 -7.14 15.52
N ASN A 194 -10.68 -6.83 15.54
CA ASN A 194 -10.13 -5.69 16.26
C ASN A 194 -10.12 -4.40 15.41
N ILE A 195 -10.49 -4.47 14.13
CA ILE A 195 -10.56 -3.29 13.28
C ILE A 195 -11.78 -2.45 13.70
N ASN A 196 -11.54 -1.20 14.05
CA ASN A 196 -12.61 -0.23 14.32
C ASN A 196 -13.10 0.36 13.00
N ILE A 197 -14.41 0.23 12.70
CA ILE A 197 -14.97 0.65 11.41
C ILE A 197 -16.20 1.51 11.64
N SER A 198 -16.20 2.70 11.05
CA SER A 198 -17.35 3.58 10.95
C SER A 198 -17.80 3.70 9.49
N THR A 199 -19.11 3.88 9.28
CA THR A 199 -19.69 4.01 7.93
C THR A 199 -20.48 5.31 7.79
N ILE A 200 -20.40 5.93 6.62
CA ILE A 200 -21.26 7.05 6.20
C ILE A 200 -21.91 6.66 4.88
N ASN A 201 -23.23 6.49 4.91
CA ASN A 201 -24.02 6.00 3.78
C ASN A 201 -24.58 7.16 2.94
N GLU A 202 -23.75 8.18 2.67
CA GLU A 202 -24.14 9.45 2.05
C GLU A 202 -23.30 9.78 0.82
N GLN A 203 -23.91 10.49 -0.13
CA GLN A 203 -23.24 10.92 -1.35
C GLN A 203 -22.42 12.19 -1.09
N LEU A 204 -21.21 12.25 -1.63
CA LEU A 204 -20.43 13.49 -1.64
C LEU A 204 -21.04 14.49 -2.62
N LEU A 205 -21.70 15.51 -2.09
CA LEU A 205 -22.34 16.60 -2.84
C LEU A 205 -21.49 17.87 -2.77
N PRO A 206 -21.67 18.86 -3.66
CA PRO A 206 -20.92 20.12 -3.60
C PRO A 206 -21.02 20.85 -2.27
N HIS A 207 -22.14 20.75 -1.56
CA HIS A 207 -22.40 21.41 -0.27
C HIS A 207 -22.09 20.54 0.97
N THR A 208 -21.69 19.28 0.81
CA THR A 208 -21.29 18.40 1.92
C THR A 208 -20.18 19.05 2.76
N ASP A 209 -20.36 19.09 4.08
CA ASP A 209 -19.34 19.55 5.02
C ASP A 209 -18.39 18.41 5.40
N LEU A 210 -17.21 18.39 4.77
CA LEU A 210 -16.18 17.38 5.01
C LEU A 210 -15.60 17.43 6.43
N SER A 211 -15.68 18.57 7.12
CA SER A 211 -15.18 18.69 8.50
C SER A 211 -15.99 17.87 9.50
N SER A 212 -17.25 17.59 9.17
CA SER A 212 -18.13 16.74 9.97
C SER A 212 -17.90 15.24 9.73
N TRP A 213 -17.31 14.88 8.57
CA TRP A 213 -17.10 13.50 8.17
C TRP A 213 -15.69 13.02 8.50
N ILE A 214 -14.66 13.80 8.19
CA ILE A 214 -13.27 13.36 8.24
C ILE A 214 -12.66 13.69 9.61
N PRO A 215 -12.29 12.69 10.43
CA PRO A 215 -11.65 12.93 11.72
C PRO A 215 -10.27 13.58 11.54
N LYS A 216 -9.90 14.51 12.44
CA LYS A 216 -8.61 15.20 12.41
C LYS A 216 -7.39 14.28 12.60
N ASN A 217 -7.58 13.12 13.24
CA ASN A 217 -6.53 12.11 13.43
C ASN A 217 -6.39 11.15 12.23
N THR A 218 -7.07 11.43 11.11
CA THR A 218 -6.95 10.61 9.89
C THR A 218 -5.52 10.61 9.37
N SER A 219 -4.96 9.42 9.21
CA SER A 219 -3.60 9.20 8.71
C SER A 219 -3.52 9.29 7.19
N LEU A 220 -4.59 8.92 6.49
CA LEU A 220 -4.71 8.99 5.04
C LEU A 220 -6.17 9.00 4.62
N VAL A 221 -6.50 9.83 3.63
CA VAL A 221 -7.78 9.73 2.91
C VAL A 221 -7.52 9.14 1.53
N ILE A 222 -8.40 8.24 1.08
CA ILE A 222 -8.33 7.58 -0.22
C ILE A 222 -9.62 7.88 -0.98
N ASN A 223 -9.52 8.42 -2.20
CA ASN A 223 -10.67 8.63 -3.07
C ASN A 223 -10.65 7.66 -4.25
N THR A 224 -11.73 6.90 -4.38
CA THR A 224 -12.00 5.96 -5.47
C THR A 224 -13.38 6.14 -6.08
N CYS A 225 -14.06 7.25 -5.79
CA CYS A 225 -15.39 7.55 -6.33
C CYS A 225 -15.35 7.65 -7.86
N ASP A 226 -16.23 6.90 -8.51
CA ASP A 226 -16.53 7.03 -9.94
C ASP A 226 -17.52 8.18 -10.21
N GLU A 227 -18.54 8.30 -9.35
CA GLU A 227 -19.65 9.24 -9.51
C GLU A 227 -19.94 10.02 -8.20
N PRO A 228 -20.00 11.37 -8.25
CA PRO A 228 -19.67 12.24 -9.38
C PRO A 228 -18.22 12.09 -9.84
N TYR A 229 -17.91 12.49 -11.08
CA TYR A 229 -16.59 12.31 -11.70
C TYR A 229 -15.43 12.53 -10.74
N ILE A 230 -14.50 11.57 -10.71
CA ILE A 230 -13.40 11.51 -9.73
C ILE A 230 -12.57 12.80 -9.65
N GLY A 231 -12.44 13.54 -10.75
CA GLY A 231 -11.72 14.82 -10.74
C GLY A 231 -12.41 15.87 -9.86
N HIS A 232 -13.74 15.95 -9.88
CA HIS A 232 -14.51 16.88 -9.05
C HIS A 232 -14.47 16.50 -7.57
N THR A 233 -14.66 15.21 -7.26
CA THR A 233 -14.58 14.72 -5.89
C THR A 233 -13.17 14.90 -5.32
N SER A 234 -12.14 14.62 -6.12
CA SER A 234 -10.74 14.82 -5.72
C SER A 234 -10.42 16.28 -5.45
N LEU A 235 -10.86 17.23 -6.29
CA LEU A 235 -10.67 18.66 -6.04
C LEU A 235 -11.29 19.09 -4.71
N LYS A 236 -12.52 18.67 -4.45
CA LYS A 236 -13.22 19.03 -3.22
C LYS A 236 -12.51 18.45 -1.98
N ILE A 237 -12.22 17.16 -2.01
CA ILE A 237 -11.56 16.45 -0.89
C ILE A 237 -10.15 17.00 -0.70
N GLY A 238 -9.32 17.01 -1.73
CA GLY A 238 -7.91 17.40 -1.65
C GLY A 238 -7.70 18.85 -1.17
N ARG A 239 -8.54 19.80 -1.59
CA ARG A 239 -8.47 21.19 -1.10
C ARG A 239 -8.82 21.30 0.39
N HIS A 240 -9.78 20.51 0.87
CA HIS A 240 -10.10 20.45 2.29
C HIS A 240 -8.95 19.84 3.11
N LEU A 241 -8.39 18.72 2.64
CA LEU A 241 -7.32 18.02 3.34
C LEU A 241 -6.00 18.80 3.38
N HIS A 242 -5.71 19.58 2.33
CA HIS A 242 -4.54 20.45 2.29
C HIS A 242 -4.51 21.48 3.44
N GLN A 243 -5.68 21.95 3.89
CA GLN A 243 -5.77 22.89 5.01
C GLN A 243 -5.46 22.23 6.36
N GLN A 244 -5.63 20.90 6.44
CA GLN A 244 -5.46 20.10 7.66
C GLN A 244 -4.17 19.28 7.65
N GLU A 245 -3.36 19.39 6.59
CA GLU A 245 -2.12 18.61 6.40
C GLU A 245 -2.38 17.09 6.46
N ILE A 246 -3.55 16.67 5.99
CA ILE A 246 -3.92 15.25 5.89
C ILE A 246 -3.49 14.72 4.52
N PRO A 247 -2.71 13.63 4.47
CA PRO A 247 -2.35 12.99 3.20
C PRO A 247 -3.57 12.49 2.43
N PHE A 248 -3.51 12.61 1.11
CA PHE A 248 -4.59 12.20 0.22
C PHE A 248 -4.07 11.27 -0.86
N TYR A 249 -4.79 10.20 -1.15
CA TYR A 249 -4.49 9.28 -2.25
C TYR A 249 -5.68 9.21 -3.20
N VAL A 250 -5.43 9.36 -4.50
CA VAL A 250 -6.46 9.18 -5.55
C VAL A 250 -6.16 7.87 -6.26
N ALA A 251 -7.09 6.93 -6.25
CA ALA A 251 -6.95 5.64 -6.91
C ALA A 251 -8.19 5.31 -7.74
N GLY A 252 -8.00 4.61 -8.86
CA GLY A 252 -9.07 4.25 -9.79
C GLY A 252 -8.75 4.67 -11.23
N GLY A 253 -9.78 4.82 -12.05
CA GLY A 253 -9.64 5.20 -13.46
C GLY A 253 -9.74 3.99 -14.40
N PHE A 254 -10.96 3.69 -14.84
CA PHE A 254 -11.25 2.74 -15.93
C PHE A 254 -11.89 3.42 -17.15
N ASP A 255 -12.38 4.66 -17.01
CA ASP A 255 -12.97 5.39 -18.13
C ASP A 255 -11.91 6.01 -19.05
N ALA A 256 -10.81 6.53 -18.49
CA ALA A 256 -9.75 7.24 -19.21
C ALA A 256 -8.39 6.54 -19.22
N HIS A 257 -8.20 5.61 -18.28
CA HIS A 257 -6.91 5.00 -17.93
C HIS A 257 -7.09 3.50 -17.77
N LEU A 258 -6.05 2.73 -18.03
CA LEU A 258 -6.05 1.28 -17.79
C LEU A 258 -5.22 0.98 -16.55
N MET A 259 -5.85 0.42 -15.51
CA MET A 259 -5.16 -0.14 -14.33
C MET A 259 -4.17 0.84 -13.68
N SER A 260 -4.59 2.10 -13.51
CA SER A 260 -3.76 3.16 -12.92
C SER A 260 -3.24 2.78 -11.53
N SER A 261 -1.99 3.14 -11.24
CA SER A 261 -1.42 3.07 -9.88
C SER A 261 -2.05 4.06 -8.92
N GLY A 262 -2.71 5.11 -9.42
CA GLY A 262 -3.14 6.25 -8.61
C GLY A 262 -1.97 7.17 -8.24
N GLU A 263 -2.24 8.07 -7.30
CA GLU A 263 -1.29 9.11 -6.89
C GLU A 263 -1.43 9.56 -5.44
N LEU A 264 -0.28 9.85 -4.83
CA LEU A 264 -0.17 10.47 -3.52
C LEU A 264 -0.15 12.00 -3.66
N ILE A 265 -1.02 12.66 -2.91
CA ILE A 265 -1.14 14.12 -2.81
C ILE A 265 -0.90 14.51 -1.34
N PHE A 266 0.31 14.99 -1.05
CA PHE A 266 0.75 15.46 0.24
C PHE A 266 1.74 16.65 0.14
N PRO A 267 1.27 17.86 -0.18
CA PRO A 267 2.12 19.06 -0.23
C PRO A 267 2.71 19.41 1.15
N PRO A 268 3.92 20.03 1.21
CA PRO A 268 4.71 20.51 0.07
C PRO A 268 5.56 19.41 -0.61
N PHE A 269 5.55 18.18 -0.08
CA PHE A 269 6.39 17.08 -0.56
C PHE A 269 5.99 16.61 -1.97
N THR A 270 4.71 16.66 -2.31
CA THR A 270 4.18 16.35 -3.64
C THR A 270 3.51 17.58 -4.28
N PRO A 271 3.15 17.54 -5.58
CA PRO A 271 2.18 18.46 -6.15
C PRO A 271 0.84 18.39 -5.39
N CYS A 272 0.13 19.53 -5.29
CA CYS A 272 -1.21 19.54 -4.70
C CYS A 272 -2.25 19.04 -5.70
N ILE A 273 -3.49 18.88 -5.23
CA ILE A 273 -4.57 18.39 -6.08
C ILE A 273 -4.86 19.30 -7.27
N ASP A 274 -4.74 20.62 -7.11
CA ASP A 274 -4.90 21.59 -8.20
C ASP A 274 -3.79 21.46 -9.25
N CYS A 275 -2.55 21.17 -8.83
CA CYS A 275 -1.47 20.85 -9.76
C CYS A 275 -1.77 19.56 -10.52
N ALA A 276 -2.17 18.49 -9.82
CA ALA A 276 -2.50 17.21 -10.43
C ALA A 276 -3.63 17.35 -11.46
N GLN A 277 -4.70 18.07 -11.12
CA GLN A 277 -5.85 18.29 -12.02
C GLN A 277 -5.50 19.12 -13.25
N LYS A 278 -4.66 20.15 -13.11
CA LYS A 278 -4.18 20.92 -14.25
C LYS A 278 -3.34 20.06 -15.19
N THR A 279 -2.48 19.21 -14.62
CA THR A 279 -1.68 18.23 -15.37
C THR A 279 -2.58 17.30 -16.22
N PHE A 280 -3.68 16.78 -15.64
CA PHE A 280 -4.65 15.98 -16.41
C PHE A 280 -5.44 16.78 -17.45
N SER A 281 -5.79 18.03 -17.14
CA SER A 281 -6.50 18.89 -18.11
C SER A 281 -5.69 19.11 -19.39
N VAL A 282 -4.35 19.18 -19.26
CA VAL A 282 -3.43 19.28 -20.41
C VAL A 282 -3.26 17.91 -21.08
N ALA A 283 -2.99 16.85 -20.31
CA ALA A 283 -2.76 15.52 -20.86
C ALA A 283 -4.00 14.95 -21.59
N LEU A 284 -5.20 15.28 -21.11
CA LEU A 284 -6.48 14.81 -21.61
C LEU A 284 -7.22 15.87 -22.46
N GLU A 285 -6.59 16.97 -22.85
CA GLU A 285 -7.24 18.08 -23.58
C GLU A 285 -7.96 17.60 -24.86
N ASN A 286 -7.36 16.61 -25.54
CA ASN A 286 -7.90 16.01 -26.76
C ASN A 286 -8.74 14.74 -26.51
N TRP A 287 -8.83 14.27 -25.26
CA TRP A 287 -9.60 13.10 -24.89
C TRP A 287 -11.05 13.51 -24.59
N LYS A 288 -11.93 13.33 -25.58
CA LYS A 288 -13.36 13.64 -25.50
C LYS A 288 -14.15 12.35 -25.63
N PRO A 289 -14.30 11.54 -24.56
CA PRO A 289 -15.09 10.33 -24.62
C PRO A 289 -16.54 10.70 -24.98
N THR A 290 -17.02 10.18 -26.10
CA THR A 290 -18.43 10.22 -26.47
C THR A 290 -19.13 9.03 -25.83
N TYR A 291 -19.84 9.27 -24.72
CA TYR A 291 -20.84 8.35 -24.22
C TYR A 291 -22.09 8.54 -25.09
N SER A 292 -22.21 7.76 -26.16
CA SER A 292 -23.39 7.78 -27.03
C SER A 292 -24.55 7.05 -26.36
N SER A 293 -25.74 7.64 -26.25
CA SER A 293 -26.96 6.92 -25.88
C SER A 293 -27.32 5.91 -27.00
N ILE A 294 -27.17 4.61 -26.75
CA ILE A 294 -27.68 3.54 -27.62
C ILE A 294 -28.75 2.81 -26.83
N GLU A 295 -30.02 3.00 -27.17
CA GLU A 295 -31.13 2.32 -26.50
C GLU A 295 -31.07 0.80 -26.67
N ASP A 296 -31.40 0.09 -25.57
CA ASP A 296 -31.42 -1.36 -25.45
C ASP A 296 -32.00 -2.07 -26.67
N SER A 297 -31.23 -2.98 -27.24
CA SER A 297 -31.72 -3.99 -28.18
C SER A 297 -32.56 -5.04 -27.44
N ASP A 298 -33.79 -4.68 -27.06
CA ASP A 298 -34.88 -5.64 -26.99
C ASP A 298 -35.47 -5.78 -28.40
N GLU A 299 -35.74 -7.00 -28.87
CA GLU A 299 -36.14 -7.29 -30.25
C GLU A 299 -37.54 -6.75 -30.65
N ASN A 300 -38.12 -5.81 -29.88
CA ASN A 300 -39.38 -5.13 -30.18
C ASN A 300 -39.41 -3.66 -29.69
N ILE A 301 -38.45 -2.83 -30.12
CA ILE A 301 -38.46 -1.38 -29.83
C ILE A 301 -39.47 -0.66 -30.74
N SER A 302 -40.56 -0.18 -30.16
CA SER A 302 -41.41 0.87 -30.75
C SER A 302 -40.88 2.25 -30.32
N PHE A 303 -40.80 3.18 -31.28
CA PHE A 303 -40.05 4.45 -31.28
C PHE A 303 -40.41 5.51 -30.21
N GLU A 304 -41.25 5.22 -29.21
CA GLU A 304 -41.85 6.23 -28.32
C GLU A 304 -41.44 6.14 -26.82
N THR A 305 -40.60 5.20 -26.40
CA THR A 305 -40.19 5.04 -24.98
C THR A 305 -38.69 5.10 -24.77
N THR A 306 -38.11 6.26 -25.05
CA THR A 306 -36.71 6.41 -25.48
C THR A 306 -36.08 7.63 -24.78
N ASN A 307 -35.95 7.54 -23.45
CA ASN A 307 -35.43 8.68 -22.66
C ASN A 307 -34.39 8.33 -21.57
N ASN A 308 -34.06 7.06 -21.30
CA ASN A 308 -33.19 6.73 -20.15
C ASN A 308 -32.28 5.48 -20.36
N TYR A 309 -31.49 5.42 -21.43
CA TYR A 309 -30.36 4.47 -21.50
C TYR A 309 -29.06 5.17 -21.96
N ILE A 310 -27.98 4.97 -21.20
CA ILE A 310 -26.64 5.51 -21.47
C ILE A 310 -25.80 4.36 -22.05
N ALA A 311 -25.29 4.47 -23.28
CA ALA A 311 -24.36 3.48 -23.82
C ALA A 311 -22.90 3.93 -23.72
N GLY A 312 -22.04 2.94 -23.51
CA GLY A 312 -20.68 3.15 -23.03
C GLY A 312 -20.65 3.26 -21.51
N GLY A 313 -19.63 2.61 -20.94
CA GLY A 313 -19.28 2.62 -19.53
C GLY A 313 -17.93 1.94 -19.40
N SER A 314 -17.24 2.14 -18.29
CA SER A 314 -15.98 1.45 -18.06
C SER A 314 -16.20 -0.06 -18.12
N GLY A 315 -15.64 -0.74 -19.13
CA GLY A 315 -15.60 -2.20 -19.15
C GLY A 315 -14.85 -2.68 -17.91
N GLY A 316 -15.53 -3.41 -17.02
CA GLY A 316 -14.96 -3.90 -15.78
C GLY A 316 -14.48 -5.34 -15.92
N PHE A 317 -13.18 -5.59 -15.78
CA PHE A 317 -12.64 -6.93 -15.58
C PHE A 317 -11.98 -7.00 -14.20
N VAL A 318 -12.39 -7.96 -13.38
CA VAL A 318 -11.98 -8.07 -11.96
C VAL A 318 -10.47 -8.03 -11.75
N ALA A 319 -9.70 -8.61 -12.68
CA ALA A 319 -8.24 -8.59 -12.58
C ALA A 319 -7.67 -7.17 -12.75
N LEU A 320 -8.30 -6.31 -13.54
CA LEU A 320 -7.87 -4.93 -13.75
C LEU A 320 -8.06 -4.11 -12.47
N SER A 321 -9.23 -4.25 -11.83
CA SER A 321 -9.51 -3.56 -10.57
C SER A 321 -8.68 -4.08 -9.41
N ALA A 322 -8.50 -5.39 -9.32
CA ALA A 322 -7.61 -5.99 -8.34
C ALA A 322 -6.16 -5.53 -8.54
N PHE A 323 -5.65 -5.50 -9.78
CA PHE A 323 -4.29 -5.05 -10.07
C PHE A 323 -4.08 -3.58 -9.68
N SER A 324 -4.97 -2.69 -10.09
CA SER A 324 -4.91 -1.26 -9.73
C SER A 324 -4.94 -1.07 -8.22
N ALA A 325 -5.84 -1.77 -7.51
CA ALA A 325 -5.91 -1.72 -6.06
C ALA A 325 -4.63 -2.23 -5.37
N ASN A 326 -4.02 -3.31 -5.88
CA ASN A 326 -2.75 -3.84 -5.35
C ASN A 326 -1.60 -2.85 -5.57
N LEU A 327 -1.50 -2.29 -6.77
CA LEU A 327 -0.44 -1.32 -7.11
C LEU A 327 -0.57 -0.04 -6.25
N ALA A 328 -1.79 0.48 -6.09
CA ALA A 328 -2.07 1.59 -5.18
C ALA A 328 -1.73 1.24 -3.73
N SER A 329 -2.12 0.05 -3.27
CA SER A 329 -1.89 -0.39 -1.89
C SER A 329 -0.42 -0.54 -1.53
N LEU A 330 0.44 -0.96 -2.46
CA LEU A 330 1.89 -1.00 -2.24
C LEU A 330 2.41 0.39 -1.87
N ARG A 331 2.02 1.41 -2.65
CA ARG A 331 2.45 2.78 -2.44
C ARG A 331 1.83 3.40 -1.18
N ILE A 332 0.57 3.08 -0.90
CA ILE A 332 -0.11 3.50 0.32
C ILE A 332 0.60 2.91 1.55
N LEU A 333 0.86 1.60 1.55
CA LEU A 333 1.52 0.92 2.66
C LEU A 333 2.93 1.43 2.89
N GLU A 334 3.71 1.65 1.83
CA GLU A 334 5.02 2.30 1.91
C GLU A 334 4.91 3.66 2.61
N PHE A 335 3.94 4.49 2.21
CA PHE A 335 3.73 5.81 2.77
C PHE A 335 3.27 5.79 4.25
N ILE A 336 2.19 5.06 4.57
CA ILE A 336 1.63 5.06 5.94
C ILE A 336 2.48 4.26 6.93
N SER A 337 3.29 3.32 6.42
CA SER A 337 4.34 2.65 7.19
C SER A 337 5.53 3.56 7.45
N GLY A 338 5.55 4.82 6.99
CA GLY A 338 6.43 5.92 7.41
C GLY A 338 7.91 5.58 7.46
N ASP A 339 8.66 5.87 6.41
CA ASP A 339 10.12 5.71 6.35
C ASP A 339 10.79 6.99 5.82
N SER A 340 11.96 7.34 6.33
CA SER A 340 12.71 8.51 5.87
C SER A 340 13.13 8.42 4.39
N SER A 341 13.14 7.21 3.81
CA SER A 341 13.48 6.97 2.41
C SER A 341 12.30 7.10 1.43
N ILE A 342 11.09 7.46 1.90
CA ILE A 342 9.92 7.61 1.02
C ILE A 342 10.24 8.58 -0.13
N ASN A 343 10.16 8.06 -1.35
CA ASN A 343 10.32 8.86 -2.55
C ASN A 343 9.03 9.64 -2.83
N PHE A 344 8.98 10.96 -2.70
CA PHE A 344 7.76 11.75 -2.94
C PHE A 344 7.46 12.06 -4.41
N ASN A 345 8.23 11.51 -5.36
CA ASN A 345 7.92 11.63 -6.78
C ASN A 345 6.52 11.08 -7.06
N THR A 346 5.69 11.90 -7.72
CA THR A 346 4.30 11.56 -7.99
C THR A 346 4.19 11.04 -9.42
N VAL A 347 4.58 9.78 -9.62
CA VAL A 347 4.47 9.09 -10.90
C VAL A 347 3.24 8.20 -10.90
N ARG A 348 2.40 8.35 -11.92
CA ARG A 348 1.29 7.44 -12.21
C ARG A 348 1.76 6.42 -13.23
N TYR A 349 1.50 5.15 -12.94
CA TYR A 349 1.76 4.02 -13.82
C TYR A 349 0.46 3.46 -14.38
N GLU A 350 0.46 3.05 -15.64
CA GLU A 350 -0.66 2.36 -16.28
C GLU A 350 -0.16 1.10 -16.99
N TYR A 351 -0.78 -0.03 -16.65
CA TYR A 351 -0.41 -1.32 -17.25
C TYR A 351 -1.22 -1.58 -18.52
N LEU A 352 -0.51 -1.81 -19.62
CA LEU A 352 -1.09 -2.09 -20.93
C LEU A 352 -1.18 -3.60 -21.17
N ILE A 353 -2.33 -4.20 -20.88
CA ILE A 353 -2.54 -5.66 -20.96
C ILE A 353 -2.19 -6.26 -22.33
N ASN A 354 -2.43 -5.52 -23.42
CA ASN A 354 -2.19 -6.01 -24.78
C ASN A 354 -0.70 -6.13 -25.12
N SER A 355 0.17 -5.39 -24.44
CA SER A 355 1.61 -5.35 -24.72
C SER A 355 2.46 -5.84 -23.57
N GLY A 356 1.91 -5.90 -22.36
CA GLY A 356 2.62 -6.24 -21.13
C GLY A 356 3.52 -5.11 -20.61
N PHE A 357 3.50 -3.93 -21.23
CA PHE A 357 4.29 -2.78 -20.79
C PHE A 357 3.54 -1.90 -19.80
N THR A 358 4.30 -1.10 -19.05
CA THR A 358 3.76 -0.05 -18.19
C THR A 358 4.13 1.30 -18.77
N THR A 359 3.15 2.20 -18.94
CA THR A 359 3.43 3.61 -19.23
C THR A 359 3.49 4.39 -17.94
N GLU A 360 4.34 5.41 -17.91
CA GLU A 360 4.51 6.26 -16.73
C GLU A 360 4.22 7.72 -17.07
N PHE A 361 3.71 8.43 -16.08
CA PHE A 361 3.34 9.82 -16.19
C PHE A 361 3.64 10.55 -14.89
N GLU A 362 4.59 11.49 -14.94
CA GLU A 362 4.99 12.24 -13.75
C GLU A 362 4.12 13.50 -13.58
N MET A 363 3.55 13.65 -12.38
CA MET A 363 2.81 14.85 -12.01
C MET A 363 3.78 15.93 -11.54
N GLN A 364 3.70 17.08 -12.20
CA GLN A 364 4.57 18.20 -11.93
C GLN A 364 3.88 19.26 -11.06
N LYS A 365 4.65 19.80 -10.11
CA LYS A 365 4.25 20.99 -9.36
C LYS A 365 4.22 22.19 -10.30
N GLN A 366 3.16 22.96 -10.25
CA GLN A 366 2.97 24.09 -11.17
C GLN A 366 3.70 25.33 -10.63
N GLU A 367 4.46 26.03 -11.49
CA GLU A 367 5.33 27.16 -11.09
C GLU A 367 4.60 28.32 -10.38
N ASN A 368 3.27 28.45 -10.57
CA ASN A 368 2.45 29.51 -9.95
C ASN A 368 1.19 28.97 -9.25
N CYS A 369 1.29 27.81 -8.58
CA CYS A 369 0.15 27.26 -7.86
C CYS A 369 -0.15 28.06 -6.58
N CYS A 370 -1.26 28.79 -6.57
CA CYS A 370 -1.75 29.54 -5.41
C CYS A 370 -2.16 28.66 -4.20
N VAL A 371 -2.12 27.34 -4.33
CA VAL A 371 -2.47 26.40 -3.25
C VAL A 371 -1.23 25.89 -2.53
N CYS A 372 -0.17 25.52 -3.25
CA CYS A 372 1.02 24.88 -2.64
C CYS A 372 2.36 25.59 -2.86
N ASN A 373 2.37 26.77 -3.48
CA ASN A 373 3.59 27.59 -3.59
C ASN A 373 3.75 28.60 -2.44
N ASP A 374 2.66 29.00 -1.78
CA ASP A 374 2.67 30.04 -0.72
C ASP A 374 3.00 29.52 0.70
N LYS A 375 3.41 28.26 0.85
CA LYS A 375 3.68 27.59 2.14
C LYS A 375 5.13 27.07 2.31
N ILE A 376 6.11 27.62 1.59
CA ILE A 376 7.54 27.23 1.74
C ILE A 376 8.17 27.99 2.90
#